data_AF-A0A225DKZ9-F1
#
_entry.id   AF-A0A225DKZ9-F1
#
_cell.length_a   1.000
_cell.length_b   1.000
_cell.length_c   1.000
_cell.angle_alpha   90.00
_cell.angle_beta   90.00
_cell.angle_gamma   90.00
#
_symmetry.space_group_name_H-M   'P 1'
#
loop_
_entity.id
_entity.type
_entity.pdbx_description
1 polymer ?
#
loop_
_entity_poly.entity_id
_entity_poly.type
_entity_poly.pdbx_seq_one_letter_code
_entity_poly.pdbx_strand_id
1 'polypeptide(L)' 'MALINKDFYTVAEVALLHDANEKSVRRWVKAGLLPAEIYRRMLWIDKKEAEAFKKPKRGRKS' A
#
# COMPACT_ATOMS: atom_id res chain seq x y z
N MET A 1 22.84 2.61 -17.17
CA MET A 1 22.37 2.47 -15.78
C MET A 1 21.13 1.60 -15.79
N ALA A 2 21.15 0.45 -15.11
CA ALA A 2 20.05 -0.49 -15.11
C ALA A 2 18.87 0.08 -14.32
N LEU A 3 17.80 0.47 -15.02
CA LEU A 3 16.50 0.80 -14.43
C LEU A 3 15.88 -0.50 -13.93
N ILE A 4 16.19 -0.86 -12.68
CA ILE A 4 15.45 -1.89 -11.96
C ILE A 4 14.07 -1.30 -11.69
N ASN A 5 13.16 -1.43 -12.67
CA ASN A 5 11.74 -1.14 -12.54
C ASN A 5 11.14 -2.12 -11.53
N LYS A 6 11.32 -1.82 -10.26
CA LYS A 6 10.41 -2.27 -9.21
C LYS A 6 9.39 -1.16 -9.06
N ASP A 7 8.44 -1.07 -9.99
CA ASP A 7 7.36 -0.07 -9.95
C ASP A 7 6.27 -0.41 -8.92
N PHE A 8 6.45 -1.51 -8.18
CA PHE A 8 5.52 -1.97 -7.18
C PHE A 8 6.19 -2.09 -5.81
N TYR A 9 5.43 -1.71 -4.78
CA TYR A 9 5.67 -2.05 -3.40
C TYR A 9 4.83 -3.25 -2.99
N THR A 10 5.42 -4.06 -2.12
CA THR A 10 4.70 -5.05 -1.32
C THR A 10 3.93 -4.37 -0.19
N VAL A 11 2.97 -5.10 0.38
CA VAL A 11 2.21 -4.64 1.57
C VAL A 11 3.14 -4.20 2.71
N ALA A 12 4.26 -4.89 2.91
CA ALA A 12 5.23 -4.57 3.96
C ALA A 12 5.95 -3.24 3.68
N GLU A 13 6.35 -2.98 2.44
CA GLU A 13 7.00 -1.73 2.06
C GLU A 13 6.04 -0.54 2.19
N VAL A 14 4.78 -0.70 1.76
CA VAL A 14 3.75 0.34 1.94
C VAL A 14 3.44 0.58 3.42
N ALA A 15 3.48 -0.47 4.25
CA ALA A 15 3.29 -0.36 5.68
C ALA A 15 4.40 0.50 6.32
N LEU A 16 5.66 0.29 5.93
CA LEU A 16 6.79 1.12 6.36
C LEU A 16 6.67 2.57 5.85
N LEU A 17 6.27 2.76 4.60
CA LEU A 17 6.13 4.09 3.98
C LEU A 17 5.12 4.98 4.74
N HIS A 18 4.01 4.39 5.20
CA HIS A 18 2.92 5.13 5.84
C HIS A 18 2.95 5.11 7.37
N ASP A 19 3.98 4.50 7.96
CA ASP A 19 4.08 4.17 9.38
C ASP A 19 2.78 3.50 9.89
N ALA A 20 2.44 2.39 9.23
CA ALA A 20 1.21 1.65 9.43
C ALA A 20 1.48 0.15 9.58
N ASN A 21 0.50 -0.58 10.10
CA ASN A 21 0.56 -2.04 10.15
C ASN A 21 0.12 -2.64 8.81
N GLU A 22 0.72 -3.74 8.37
CA GLU A 22 0.29 -4.48 7.16
C GLU A 22 -1.21 -4.80 7.14
N LYS A 23 -1.80 -5.08 8.31
CA LYS A 23 -3.26 -5.31 8.42
C LYS A 23 -4.07 -4.08 8.00
N SER A 24 -3.58 -2.88 8.29
CA SER A 24 -4.18 -1.63 7.84
C SER A 24 -4.06 -1.47 6.33
N VAL A 25 -2.88 -1.77 5.75
CA VAL A 25 -2.66 -1.71 4.30
C VAL A 25 -3.58 -2.67 3.56
N ARG A 26 -3.67 -3.93 4.02
CA ARG A 26 -4.63 -4.91 3.47
C ARG A 26 -6.09 -4.44 3.59
N ARG A 27 -6.43 -3.74 4.67
CA ARG A 27 -7.77 -3.15 4.85
C ARG A 27 -8.02 -2.02 3.86
N TRP A 28 -7.02 -1.16 3.60
CA TRP A 28 -7.14 -0.08 2.60
C TRP A 28 -7.35 -0.64 1.20
N VAL A 29 -6.58 -1.67 0.83
CA VAL A 29 -6.76 -2.39 -0.43
C VAL A 29 -8.16 -3.02 -0.51
N LYS A 30 -8.59 -3.74 0.53
CA LYS A 30 -9.93 -4.36 0.58
C LYS A 30 -11.06 -3.33 0.55
N ALA A 31 -10.83 -2.13 1.08
CA ALA A 31 -11.78 -1.02 1.03
C ALA A 31 -11.77 -0.26 -0.30
N GLY A 32 -10.91 -0.64 -1.26
CA GLY A 32 -10.75 0.05 -2.55
C GLY A 32 -10.07 1.43 -2.44
N LEU A 33 -9.44 1.74 -1.31
CA LEU A 33 -8.75 3.01 -1.07
C LEU A 33 -7.35 3.06 -1.67
N LEU A 34 -6.73 1.89 -1.80
CA LEU A 34 -5.38 1.75 -2.35
C LEU A 34 -5.44 0.69 -3.46
N PRO A 35 -5.24 1.05 -4.73
CA PRO A 35 -5.23 0.10 -5.82
C PRO A 35 -4.06 -0.88 -5.67
N ALA A 36 -4.34 -2.16 -5.84
CA ALA A 36 -3.35 -3.21 -5.76
C ALA A 36 -3.69 -4.34 -6.73
N GLU A 37 -2.67 -4.94 -7.31
CA GLU A 37 -2.77 -6.12 -8.15
C GLU A 37 -2.42 -7.38 -7.36
N ILE A 38 -3.14 -8.47 -7.62
CA ILE A 38 -2.84 -9.76 -7.02
C ILE A 38 -2.04 -10.58 -8.02
N TYR A 39 -0.78 -10.90 -7.68
CA TYR A 39 0.07 -11.77 -8.47
C TYR A 39 0.66 -12.87 -7.58
N ARG A 40 0.46 -14.14 -7.97
CA ARG A 40 0.93 -15.33 -7.21
C ARG A 40 0.55 -15.30 -5.72
N ARG A 41 -0.67 -14.85 -5.39
CA ARG A 41 -1.19 -14.68 -4.01
C ARG A 41 -0.54 -13.56 -3.19
N MET A 42 0.29 -12.72 -3.79
CA MET A 42 0.82 -11.49 -3.18
C MET A 42 0.10 -10.26 -3.74
N LEU A 43 -0.07 -9.25 -2.88
CA LEU A 43 -0.56 -7.94 -3.25
C LEU A 43 0.61 -7.04 -3.62
N TRP A 44 0.53 -6.47 -4.81
CA TRP A 44 1.49 -5.54 -5.39
C TRP A 44 0.80 -4.20 -5.57
N ILE A 45 1.35 -3.16 -4.97
CA ILE A 45 0.78 -1.81 -4.97
C ILE A 45 1.73 -0.95 -5.80
N ASP A 46 1.22 -0.21 -6.79
CA ASP A 46 2.06 0.69 -7.58
C ASP A 46 2.72 1.73 -6.65
N LYS A 47 4.02 1.99 -6.85
CA LYS A 47 4.77 2.96 -6.05
C LYS A 47 4.17 4.35 -6.10
N LYS A 48 3.71 4.80 -7.28
CA LYS A 48 3.13 6.14 -7.44
C LYS A 48 1.84 6.28 -6.65
N GLU A 49 1.01 5.24 -6.70
CA GLU A 49 -0.24 5.18 -5.95
C GLU A 49 0.02 5.12 -4.44
N ALA A 50 0.98 4.29 -4.02
CA ALA A 50 1.38 4.20 -2.62
C ALA A 50 1.94 5.53 -2.08
N GLU A 51 2.75 6.25 -2.86
CA GLU A 51 3.32 7.54 -2.45
C GLU A 51 2.29 8.67 -2.47
N ALA A 52 1.36 8.65 -3.43
CA ALA A 52 0.25 9.61 -3.51
C ALA A 52 -0.85 9.32 -2.47
N PHE A 53 -0.91 8.10 -1.93
CA PHE A 53 -1.94 7.69 -1.00
C PHE A 53 -1.92 8.50 0.29
N LYS A 54 -3.07 9.07 0.64
CA LYS A 54 -3.25 9.76 1.92
C LYS A 54 -3.94 8.82 2.89
N LYS A 55 -3.22 8.41 3.94
CA LYS A 55 -3.76 7.52 4.96
C LYS A 55 -5.07 8.06 5.55
N PRO A 56 -6.14 7.25 5.63
CA PRO A 56 -7.40 7.70 6.21
C PRO A 56 -7.19 8.06 7.68
N LYS A 57 -7.69 9.24 8.08
CA LYS A 57 -7.66 9.67 9.48
C LYS A 57 -8.42 8.64 10.31
N ARG A 58 -7.73 7.97 11.25
CA ARG A 58 -8.42 7.17 12.27
C ARG A 58 -9.37 8.10 12.99
N GLY A 59 -10.67 7.89 12.80
CA GLY A 59 -11.66 8.49 13.68
C GLY A 59 -11.38 7.98 15.08
N ARG A 60 -10.79 8.81 15.93
CA ARG A 60 -10.80 8.60 17.38
C ARG A 60 -12.26 8.80 17.76
N LYS A 61 -13.04 7.72 17.86
CA LYS A 61 -14.28 7.75 18.64
C LYS A 61 -13.82 7.96 20.09
N SER A 62 -13.83 9.23 20.52
CA SER A 62 -13.89 9.60 21.93
C SER A 62 -15.19 9.08 22.53
#